data_AF-A0A3D2VM42-F1
#
_entry.id   AF-A0A3D2VM42-F1
#
_cell.length_a   1.000
_cell.length_b   1.000
_cell.length_c   1.000
_cell.angle_alpha   90.00
_cell.angle_beta   90.00
_cell.angle_gamma   90.00
#
_symmetry.space_group_name_H-M   'P 1'
#
loop_
_entity.id
_entity.type
_entity.pdbx_description
1 polymer ?
#
loop_
_entity_poly.entity_id
_entity_poly.type
_entity_poly.pdbx_seq_one_letter_code
_entity_poly.pdbx_strand_id
1 'polypeptide(L)'
;MPFFLGFPFLSNEWLRKDTLLVLLLIACLVTMRGRLSWQRIVLLNVLCIVGILTHEMFIFVGVIPIVALAVSKLRSDDLRISQSIVRVGTLWSPTFLTTAAVVVNKGSSVQAEAIWRSWRAVPLPDDGFVPPVLPGSGPQAAVESLTWTVSRGFDITKGSLKVVSYHIPALLAWPLTIMIVVIVSVALVAAARRSVRAELNSPKAMPWEISQIACAYLLGLASLLPLFVIGVDYGRWIFMWVALSTAILLFAEKQPTSLLLNGAMKSVHTWLAQRNHLGRAVAVMNQYFQWAVRRPLLWVLLAPLMAVPPAYWQAYVQITPVATIWRTFMG
;
A
#
# COMPACT_ATOMS: atom_id res chain seq x y z
N MET A 1 1.86 5.57 16.22
CA MET A 1 1.95 5.47 14.75
C MET A 1 0.98 6.46 14.11
N PRO A 2 1.40 7.70 13.82
CA PRO A 2 0.59 8.73 13.15
C PRO A 2 0.63 8.60 11.60
N PHE A 3 1.18 7.49 11.09
CA PHE A 3 1.44 7.24 9.67
C PHE A 3 0.20 7.29 8.78
N PHE A 4 -0.98 7.02 9.34
CA PHE A 4 -2.21 6.78 8.58
C PHE A 4 -2.95 8.05 8.12
N LEU A 5 -2.73 9.21 8.73
CA LEU A 5 -3.62 10.36 8.56
C LEU A 5 -2.88 11.71 8.60
N GLY A 6 -1.74 11.79 7.92
CA GLY A 6 -1.12 13.07 7.64
C GLY A 6 0.09 13.41 8.51
N PHE A 7 0.82 12.43 9.05
CA PHE A 7 2.15 12.73 9.60
C PHE A 7 3.05 13.52 8.63
N PRO A 8 3.09 13.24 7.30
CA PRO A 8 3.82 14.11 6.37
C PRO A 8 3.30 15.56 6.37
N PHE A 9 1.98 15.75 6.40
CA PHE A 9 1.37 17.07 6.52
C PHE A 9 1.64 17.74 7.89
N LEU A 10 1.69 16.95 8.97
CA LEU A 10 1.97 17.41 10.32
C LEU A 10 3.47 17.66 10.54
N SER A 11 4.34 17.00 9.78
CA SER A 11 5.80 17.14 9.81
C SER A 11 6.33 18.10 8.76
N ASN A 12 5.46 18.89 8.09
CA ASN A 12 5.82 19.79 6.98
C ASN A 12 6.55 19.10 5.81
N GLU A 13 6.47 17.78 5.69
CA GLU A 13 7.00 17.06 4.53
C GLU A 13 5.99 17.17 3.38
N TRP A 14 6.33 17.96 2.36
CA TRP A 14 5.45 18.30 1.23
C TRP A 14 4.83 17.08 0.53
N LEU A 15 5.59 16.00 0.37
CA LEU A 15 5.10 14.74 -0.16
C LEU A 15 6.08 13.60 0.19
N ARG A 16 5.62 12.61 0.94
CA ARG A 16 6.41 11.38 1.14
C ARG A 16 6.38 10.55 -0.16
N LYS A 17 7.53 10.00 -0.55
CA LYS A 17 7.68 9.15 -1.75
C LYS A 17 6.65 8.02 -1.84
N ASP A 18 6.22 7.45 -0.71
CA ASP A 18 5.19 6.42 -0.66
C ASP A 18 3.83 6.88 -1.19
N THR A 19 3.44 8.11 -0.88
CA THR A 19 2.20 8.72 -1.40
C THR A 19 2.29 8.89 -2.91
N LEU A 20 3.44 9.31 -3.42
CA LEU A 20 3.67 9.40 -4.87
C LEU A 20 3.51 8.05 -5.57
N LEU A 21 4.03 6.97 -4.98
CA LEU A 21 3.84 5.61 -5.53
C LEU A 21 2.35 5.21 -5.55
N VAL A 22 1.57 5.53 -4.51
CA VAL A 22 0.13 5.27 -4.51
C VAL A 22 -0.60 6.09 -5.59
N LEU A 23 -0.22 7.35 -5.79
CA LEU A 23 -0.78 8.20 -6.84
C LEU A 23 -0.45 7.67 -8.24
N LEU A 24 0.79 7.23 -8.48
CA LEU A 24 1.20 6.60 -9.74
C LEU A 24 0.43 5.30 -9.99
N LEU A 25 0.22 4.48 -8.96
CA LEU A 25 -0.63 3.29 -9.06
C LEU A 25 -2.06 3.65 -9.45
N ILE A 26 -2.67 4.65 -8.80
CA ILE A 26 -4.03 5.11 -9.14
C ILE A 26 -4.08 5.59 -10.60
N ALA A 27 -3.08 6.35 -11.06
CA ALA A 27 -2.98 6.79 -12.45
C ALA A 27 -2.90 5.60 -13.42
N CYS A 28 -2.14 4.56 -13.09
CA CYS A 28 -2.11 3.32 -13.87
C CYS A 28 -3.49 2.65 -13.92
N LEU A 29 -4.15 2.48 -12.77
CA LEU A 29 -5.48 1.85 -12.69
C LEU A 29 -6.54 2.63 -13.48
N VAL A 30 -6.52 3.96 -13.42
CA VAL A 30 -7.40 4.84 -14.21
C VAL A 30 -7.12 4.68 -15.70
N THR A 31 -5.84 4.67 -16.11
CA THR A 31 -5.44 4.47 -17.51
C THR A 31 -5.89 3.12 -18.05
N MET A 32 -5.97 2.10 -17.20
CA MET A 32 -6.46 0.77 -17.55
C MET A 32 -7.98 0.67 -17.72
N ARG A 33 -8.79 1.69 -17.39
CA ARG A 33 -10.26 1.61 -17.52
C ARG A 33 -10.71 1.58 -18.98
N GLY A 34 -11.59 0.65 -19.37
CA GLY A 34 -12.04 0.48 -20.76
C GLY A 34 -10.99 -0.16 -21.67
N ARG A 35 -11.22 -0.31 -22.98
CA ARG A 35 -10.30 -1.07 -23.86
C ARG A 35 -8.85 -0.53 -23.83
N LEU A 36 -7.87 -1.44 -23.82
CA LEU A 36 -6.44 -1.08 -23.84
C LEU A 36 -6.02 -0.74 -25.27
N SER A 37 -6.05 0.55 -25.62
CA SER A 37 -5.46 1.04 -26.87
C SER A 37 -3.93 1.08 -26.77
N TRP A 38 -3.24 1.13 -27.91
CA TRP A 38 -1.78 1.30 -27.97
C TRP A 38 -1.31 2.52 -27.17
N GLN A 39 -1.99 3.67 -27.28
CA GLN A 39 -1.67 4.89 -26.54
C GLN A 39 -1.72 4.68 -25.02
N ARG A 40 -2.70 3.93 -24.52
CA ARG A 40 -2.83 3.61 -23.09
C ARG A 40 -1.74 2.66 -22.63
N ILE A 41 -1.33 1.69 -23.46
CA ILE A 41 -0.21 0.79 -23.16
C ILE A 41 1.11 1.57 -23.07
N VAL A 42 1.34 2.52 -23.98
CA VAL A 42 2.51 3.41 -23.92
C VAL A 42 2.47 4.23 -22.64
N LEU A 43 1.34 4.87 -22.33
CA LEU A 43 1.18 5.65 -21.09
C LEU A 43 1.40 4.80 -19.84
N LEU A 44 0.88 3.57 -19.80
CA LEU A 44 1.11 2.64 -18.69
C LEU A 44 2.58 2.30 -18.51
N ASN A 45 3.30 2.02 -19.61
CA ASN A 45 4.74 1.80 -19.53
C ASN A 45 5.47 3.04 -19.00
N VAL A 46 5.12 4.24 -19.48
CA VAL A 46 5.73 5.49 -18.99
C VAL A 46 5.47 5.68 -17.49
N LEU A 47 4.21 5.52 -17.04
CA LEU A 47 3.86 5.64 -15.62
C LEU A 47 4.59 4.61 -14.77
N CYS A 48 4.70 3.36 -15.24
CA CYS A 48 5.43 2.31 -14.54
C CYS A 48 6.93 2.58 -14.49
N ILE A 49 7.53 3.07 -15.57
CA ILE A 49 8.95 3.45 -15.61
C ILE A 49 9.21 4.60 -14.64
N VAL A 50 8.38 5.64 -14.65
CA VAL A 50 8.48 6.76 -13.68
C VAL A 50 8.38 6.23 -12.25
N GLY A 51 7.44 5.32 -11.97
CA GLY A 51 7.30 4.71 -10.65
C GLY A 51 8.52 3.89 -10.24
N ILE A 52 9.05 3.05 -11.13
CA ILE A 52 10.27 2.24 -10.89
C ILE A 52 11.47 3.15 -10.61
N LEU A 53 11.69 4.19 -11.42
CA LEU A 53 12.80 5.13 -11.27
C LEU A 53 12.65 6.02 -10.03
N THR A 54 11.42 6.28 -9.59
CA THR A 54 11.14 6.96 -8.31
C THR A 54 11.49 6.05 -7.14
N HIS A 55 11.08 4.78 -7.21
CA HIS A 55 11.36 3.80 -6.16
C HIS A 55 11.15 2.36 -6.66
N GLU A 56 12.15 1.49 -6.46
CA GLU A 56 12.10 0.08 -6.86
C GLU A 56 10.92 -0.71 -6.27
N MET A 57 10.44 -0.33 -5.07
CA MET A 57 9.21 -0.87 -4.47
C MET A 57 7.98 -0.79 -5.40
N PHE A 58 7.96 0.14 -6.36
CA PHE A 58 6.88 0.25 -7.34
C PHE A 58 6.78 -0.98 -8.26
N ILE A 59 7.84 -1.78 -8.40
CA ILE A 59 7.77 -3.09 -9.06
C ILE A 59 6.69 -3.95 -8.40
N PHE A 60 6.69 -3.97 -7.07
CA PHE A 60 5.79 -4.79 -6.27
C PHE A 60 4.41 -4.14 -6.09
N VAL A 61 4.37 -2.83 -5.82
CA VAL A 61 3.11 -2.12 -5.57
C VAL A 61 2.35 -1.80 -6.85
N GLY A 62 3.05 -1.54 -7.95
CA GLY A 62 2.49 -1.10 -9.21
C GLY A 62 2.58 -2.16 -10.31
N VAL A 63 3.79 -2.52 -10.71
CA VAL A 63 4.02 -3.33 -11.93
C VAL A 63 3.34 -4.70 -11.84
N ILE A 64 3.58 -5.48 -10.78
CA ILE A 64 2.99 -6.82 -10.61
C ILE A 64 1.45 -6.78 -10.69
N PRO A 65 0.73 -6.01 -9.86
CA PRO A 65 -0.74 -6.01 -9.91
C PRO A 65 -1.29 -5.46 -11.22
N ILE A 66 -0.65 -4.44 -11.81
CA ILE A 66 -1.07 -3.88 -13.09
C ILE A 66 -0.90 -4.89 -14.24
N VAL A 67 0.23 -5.60 -14.29
CA VAL A 67 0.48 -6.69 -15.25
C VAL A 67 -0.53 -7.82 -15.08
N ALA A 68 -0.81 -8.23 -13.83
CA ALA A 68 -1.80 -9.27 -13.54
C ALA A 68 -3.21 -8.87 -14.04
N LEU A 69 -3.62 -7.61 -13.81
CA LEU A 69 -4.87 -7.07 -14.31
C LEU A 69 -4.88 -6.98 -15.84
N ALA A 70 -3.74 -6.65 -16.47
CA ALA A 70 -3.63 -6.54 -17.93
C ALA A 70 -3.74 -7.91 -18.62
N VAL A 71 -3.10 -8.96 -18.07
CA VAL A 71 -3.24 -10.35 -18.55
C VAL A 71 -4.71 -10.77 -18.52
N SER A 72 -5.40 -10.46 -17.42
CA SER A 72 -6.80 -10.83 -17.22
C SER A 72 -7.74 -10.13 -18.19
N LYS A 73 -7.40 -8.88 -18.52
CA LYS A 73 -8.15 -8.08 -19.47
C LYS A 73 -7.97 -8.54 -20.90
N LEU A 74 -6.75 -8.91 -21.30
CA LEU A 74 -6.48 -9.40 -22.65
C LEU A 74 -6.96 -10.83 -22.87
N ARG A 75 -7.19 -11.59 -21.80
CA ARG A 75 -7.76 -12.94 -21.84
C ARG A 75 -9.24 -12.95 -22.30
N SER A 76 -9.99 -11.86 -22.17
CA SER A 76 -11.41 -11.83 -22.54
C SER A 76 -11.68 -11.99 -24.03
N ASP A 77 -10.64 -11.96 -24.87
CA ASP A 77 -10.74 -11.85 -26.33
C ASP A 77 -10.37 -13.17 -27.05
N ASP A 78 -10.86 -14.33 -26.59
CA ASP A 78 -10.61 -15.70 -27.13
C ASP A 78 -9.16 -16.23 -27.07
N LEU A 79 -8.21 -15.46 -26.54
CA LEU A 79 -6.81 -15.88 -26.46
C LEU A 79 -6.57 -16.91 -25.35
N ARG A 80 -5.74 -17.91 -25.65
CA ARG A 80 -5.19 -18.81 -24.61
C ARG A 80 -4.39 -17.99 -23.59
N ILE A 81 -4.35 -18.46 -22.34
CA ILE A 81 -3.62 -17.75 -21.27
C ILE A 81 -2.14 -17.53 -21.61
N SER A 82 -1.51 -18.52 -22.26
CA SER A 82 -0.12 -18.42 -22.72
C SER A 82 0.07 -17.31 -23.75
N GLN A 83 -0.84 -17.16 -24.71
CA GLN A 83 -0.81 -16.08 -25.70
C GLN A 83 -1.00 -14.71 -25.04
N SER A 84 -1.90 -14.63 -24.05
CA SER A 84 -2.10 -13.41 -23.26
C SER A 84 -0.85 -13.02 -22.49
N ILE A 85 -0.16 -14.00 -21.88
CA ILE A 85 1.11 -13.79 -21.18
C ILE A 85 2.19 -13.31 -22.14
N VAL A 86 2.36 -13.95 -23.30
CA VAL A 86 3.36 -13.53 -24.31
C VAL A 86 3.06 -12.12 -24.81
N ARG A 87 1.79 -11.81 -25.11
CA ARG A 87 1.37 -10.48 -25.56
C ARG A 87 1.60 -9.40 -24.52
N VAL A 88 1.31 -9.67 -23.25
CA VAL A 88 1.65 -8.76 -22.16
C VAL A 88 3.17 -8.64 -22.03
N GLY A 89 3.90 -9.75 -22.10
CA GLY A 89 5.37 -9.77 -22.08
C GLY A 89 5.99 -8.83 -23.11
N THR A 90 5.50 -8.86 -24.35
CA THR A 90 6.01 -8.00 -25.43
C THR A 90 5.58 -6.54 -25.25
N LEU A 91 4.31 -6.28 -24.96
CA LEU A 91 3.76 -4.92 -24.79
C LEU A 91 4.32 -4.19 -23.55
N TRP A 92 4.76 -4.92 -22.54
CA TRP A 92 5.32 -4.39 -21.30
C TRP A 92 6.85 -4.52 -21.22
N SER A 93 7.49 -4.89 -22.32
CA SER A 93 8.95 -5.05 -22.38
C SER A 93 9.71 -3.80 -21.94
N PRO A 94 9.32 -2.54 -22.22
CA PRO A 94 10.04 -1.37 -21.70
C PRO A 94 10.05 -1.31 -20.17
N THR A 95 8.93 -1.63 -19.53
CA THR A 95 8.82 -1.68 -18.06
C THR A 95 9.69 -2.80 -17.48
N PHE A 96 9.71 -3.98 -18.11
CA PHE A 96 10.54 -5.10 -17.67
C PHE A 96 12.03 -4.86 -17.88
N LEU A 97 12.43 -4.27 -18.99
CA LEU A 97 13.82 -3.87 -19.24
C LEU A 97 14.27 -2.81 -18.24
N THR A 98 13.42 -1.83 -17.92
CA THR A 98 13.71 -0.83 -16.87
C THR A 98 13.83 -1.49 -15.50
N THR A 99 12.96 -2.44 -15.18
CA THR A 99 13.03 -3.22 -13.93
C THR A 99 14.35 -3.97 -13.84
N ALA A 100 14.74 -4.68 -14.91
CA ALA A 100 16.01 -5.39 -14.97
C ALA A 100 17.20 -4.43 -14.83
N ALA A 101 17.17 -3.30 -15.52
CA ALA A 101 18.21 -2.28 -15.44
C ALA A 101 18.38 -1.75 -14.02
N VAL A 102 17.29 -1.44 -13.31
CA VAL A 102 17.35 -0.96 -11.92
C VAL A 102 17.84 -2.05 -10.96
N VAL A 103 17.39 -3.29 -11.13
CA VAL A 103 17.82 -4.41 -10.27
C VAL A 103 19.31 -4.74 -10.46
N VAL A 104 19.82 -4.64 -11.69
CA VAL A 104 21.24 -4.88 -12.01
C VAL A 104 22.10 -3.69 -11.58
N ASN A 105 21.63 -2.45 -11.78
CA ASN A 105 22.37 -1.24 -11.48
C ASN A 105 21.88 -0.59 -10.19
N LYS A 106 22.16 -1.23 -9.04
CA LYS A 106 21.70 -0.79 -7.70
C LYS A 106 22.26 0.56 -7.22
N GLY A 107 23.15 1.17 -7.99
CA GLY A 107 23.89 2.37 -7.60
C GLY A 107 24.93 2.10 -6.50
N SER A 108 25.64 3.14 -6.09
CA SER A 108 26.58 3.09 -4.96
C SER A 108 26.26 4.15 -3.91
N SER A 109 26.75 3.93 -2.69
CA SER A 109 26.67 4.93 -1.62
C SER A 109 27.30 6.26 -2.03
N VAL A 110 28.40 6.20 -2.78
CA VAL A 110 29.10 7.37 -3.33
C VAL A 110 28.21 8.14 -4.30
N GLN A 111 27.50 7.44 -5.19
CA GLN A 111 26.57 8.07 -6.13
C GLN A 111 25.38 8.71 -5.40
N ALA A 112 24.80 8.02 -4.43
CA ALA A 112 23.69 8.54 -3.63
C ALA A 112 24.09 9.81 -2.85
N GLU A 113 25.28 9.82 -2.24
CA GLU A 113 25.83 10.98 -1.56
C GLU A 113 26.12 12.14 -2.53
N ALA A 114 26.64 11.84 -3.74
CA ALA A 114 26.87 12.85 -4.76
C ALA A 114 25.56 13.51 -5.23
N ILE A 115 24.50 12.72 -5.43
CA ILE A 115 23.17 13.23 -5.78
C ILE A 115 22.63 14.10 -4.64
N TRP A 116 22.70 13.62 -3.40
CA TRP A 116 22.26 14.37 -2.23
C TRP A 116 22.96 15.73 -2.12
N ARG A 117 24.27 15.78 -2.31
CA ARG A 117 25.05 17.04 -2.33
C ARG A 117 24.64 17.95 -3.48
N SER A 118 24.33 17.40 -4.65
CA SER A 118 23.88 18.21 -5.79
C SER A 118 22.54 18.90 -5.53
N TRP A 119 21.66 18.29 -4.71
CA TRP A 119 20.37 18.87 -4.37
C TRP A 119 20.48 19.98 -3.33
N ARG A 120 21.48 19.95 -2.45
CA ARG A 120 21.80 21.06 -1.54
C ARG A 120 22.24 22.35 -2.25
N ALA A 121 22.58 22.28 -3.53
CA ALA A 121 22.83 23.49 -4.32
C ALA A 121 21.53 24.25 -4.66
N VAL A 122 20.37 23.59 -4.53
CA VAL A 122 19.06 24.23 -4.68
C VAL A 122 18.62 24.72 -3.31
N PRO A 123 18.44 26.03 -3.10
CA PRO A 123 18.04 26.54 -1.80
C PRO A 123 16.64 26.04 -1.47
N LEU A 124 16.52 25.21 -0.43
CA LEU A 124 15.24 24.74 0.06
C LEU A 124 14.74 25.67 1.18
N PRO A 125 13.41 25.82 1.36
CA PRO A 125 12.83 26.74 2.34
C PRO A 125 13.32 26.55 3.79
N ASP A 126 13.93 25.40 4.09
CA ASP A 126 14.37 25.00 5.43
C ASP A 126 15.90 24.90 5.58
N ASP A 127 16.71 25.52 4.70
CA ASP A 127 18.19 25.43 4.75
C ASP A 127 18.83 25.96 6.06
N GLY A 128 18.06 26.63 6.92
CA GLY A 128 18.47 27.04 8.27
C GLY A 128 18.18 26.01 9.37
N PHE A 129 17.32 25.01 9.12
CA PHE A 129 16.98 23.98 10.09
C PHE A 129 17.83 22.73 9.82
N VAL A 130 19.02 22.69 10.41
CA VAL A 130 19.76 21.44 10.58
C VAL A 130 19.20 20.79 11.84
N PRO A 131 18.21 19.86 11.76
CA PRO A 131 17.83 19.13 12.94
C PRO A 131 19.09 18.46 13.50
N PRO A 132 19.27 18.40 14.83
CA PRO A 132 20.39 17.69 15.41
C PRO A 132 20.40 16.29 14.81
N VAL A 133 21.43 16.00 14.02
CA VAL A 133 21.57 14.71 13.34
C VAL A 133 21.76 13.70 14.44
N LEU A 134 20.68 13.03 14.83
CA LEU A 134 20.80 11.84 15.64
C LEU A 134 21.68 10.88 14.85
N PRO A 135 22.72 10.27 15.45
CA PRO A 135 23.54 9.29 14.77
C PRO A 135 22.64 8.23 14.12
N GLY A 136 22.69 8.12 12.78
CA GLY A 136 21.84 7.19 12.02
C GLY A 136 20.45 7.70 11.60
N SER A 137 20.11 8.98 11.77
CA SER A 137 18.84 9.54 11.27
C SER A 137 18.97 10.35 9.97
N GLY A 138 20.17 10.40 9.39
CA GLY A 138 20.45 11.10 8.12
C GLY A 138 20.30 10.22 6.88
N PRO A 139 20.54 10.79 5.68
CA PRO A 139 20.59 10.02 4.42
C PRO A 139 21.58 8.84 4.50
N GLN A 140 22.57 8.91 5.40
CA GLN A 140 23.50 7.83 5.72
C GLN A 140 22.80 6.50 6.04
N ALA A 141 21.69 6.49 6.78
CA ALA A 141 21.00 5.22 7.07
C ALA A 141 20.37 4.61 5.80
N ALA A 142 19.82 5.44 4.92
CA ALA A 142 19.32 5.00 3.62
C ALA A 142 20.47 4.53 2.71
N VAL A 143 21.58 5.24 2.72
CA VAL A 143 22.79 4.91 1.96
C VAL A 143 23.45 3.62 2.45
N GLU A 144 23.57 3.42 3.76
CA GLU A 144 24.07 2.19 4.37
C GLU A 144 23.16 1.01 4.07
N SER A 145 21.84 1.23 4.02
CA SER A 145 20.87 0.18 3.70
C SER A 145 21.05 -0.41 2.29
N LEU A 146 21.62 0.35 1.35
CA LEU A 146 21.96 -0.16 0.01
C LEU A 146 23.01 -1.28 0.04
N THR A 147 23.82 -1.34 1.11
CA THR A 147 24.88 -2.35 1.28
C THR A 147 24.48 -3.53 2.15
N TRP A 148 23.23 -3.56 2.63
CA TRP A 148 22.80 -4.63 3.53
C TRP A 148 22.71 -5.97 2.80
N THR A 149 23.28 -6.99 3.43
CA THR A 149 23.01 -8.38 3.08
C THR A 149 21.62 -8.77 3.58
N VAL A 150 21.03 -9.81 2.98
CA VAL A 150 19.75 -10.39 3.44
C VAL A 150 19.82 -10.81 4.91
N SER A 151 20.97 -11.36 5.34
CA SER A 151 21.20 -11.75 6.74
C SER A 151 21.15 -10.56 7.69
N ARG A 152 21.83 -9.46 7.35
CA ARG A 152 21.81 -8.24 8.17
C ARG A 152 20.41 -7.63 8.24
N GLY A 153 19.67 -7.62 7.13
CA GLY A 153 18.26 -7.22 7.12
C GLY A 153 17.42 -8.06 8.09
N PHE A 154 17.56 -9.39 8.05
CA PHE A 154 16.85 -10.30 8.95
C PHE A 154 17.22 -10.09 10.43
N ASP A 155 18.49 -9.86 10.73
CA ASP A 155 18.95 -9.60 12.11
C ASP A 155 18.38 -8.29 12.67
N ILE A 156 18.35 -7.23 11.85
CA ILE A 156 17.72 -5.95 12.21
C ILE A 156 16.23 -6.16 12.46
N THR A 157 15.54 -6.88 11.57
CA THR A 157 14.11 -7.23 11.71
C THR A 157 13.85 -7.96 13.02
N LYS A 158 14.64 -8.98 13.33
CA LYS A 158 14.54 -9.76 14.57
C LYS A 158 14.75 -8.88 15.80
N GLY A 159 15.68 -7.92 15.72
CA GLY A 159 15.87 -6.89 16.73
C GLY A 159 14.62 -6.05 16.93
N SER A 160 14.04 -5.50 15.85
CA SER A 160 12.84 -4.66 15.89
C SER A 160 11.61 -5.39 16.46
N LEU A 161 11.45 -6.68 16.20
CA LEU A 161 10.33 -7.47 16.74
C LEU A 161 10.41 -7.70 18.25
N LYS A 162 11.62 -7.65 18.82
CA LYS A 162 11.84 -7.75 20.27
C LYS A 162 11.61 -6.44 21.01
N VAL A 163 11.53 -5.31 20.29
CA VAL A 163 11.30 -4.01 20.90
C VAL A 163 9.90 -3.97 21.50
N VAL A 164 9.82 -3.69 22.80
CA VAL A 164 8.58 -3.38 23.49
C VAL A 164 8.46 -1.87 23.51
N SER A 165 7.48 -1.34 22.78
CA SER A 165 7.16 0.09 22.79
C SER A 165 5.85 0.28 23.55
N TYR A 166 5.81 1.20 24.52
CA TYR A 166 4.60 1.50 25.30
C TYR A 166 3.97 0.27 25.97
N HIS A 167 4.79 -0.65 26.49
CA HIS A 167 4.37 -1.91 27.10
C HIS A 167 3.63 -2.90 26.17
N ILE A 168 3.50 -2.57 24.89
CA ILE A 168 2.95 -3.49 23.89
C ILE A 168 4.13 -4.07 23.12
N PRO A 169 4.34 -5.40 23.16
CA PRO A 169 5.29 -6.05 22.28
C PRO A 169 4.96 -5.71 20.83
N ALA A 170 5.95 -5.27 20.04
CA ALA A 170 5.74 -4.96 18.63
C ALA A 170 5.05 -6.13 17.90
N LEU A 171 5.38 -7.36 18.30
CA LEU A 171 4.76 -8.59 17.82
C LEU A 171 3.21 -8.65 17.98
N LEU A 172 2.65 -8.04 19.02
CA LEU A 172 1.19 -7.97 19.26
C LEU A 172 0.55 -6.73 18.60
N ALA A 173 1.29 -5.62 18.52
CA ALA A 173 0.81 -4.40 17.87
C ALA A 173 0.56 -4.59 16.37
N TRP A 174 1.39 -5.38 15.68
CA TRP A 174 1.29 -5.60 14.24
C TRP A 174 0.01 -6.32 13.80
N PRO A 175 -0.35 -7.51 14.36
CA PRO A 175 -1.61 -8.18 14.03
C PRO A 175 -2.84 -7.31 14.30
N LEU A 176 -2.82 -6.56 15.41
CA LEU A 176 -3.92 -5.66 15.76
C LEU A 176 -4.04 -4.52 14.73
N THR A 177 -2.92 -3.93 14.34
CA THR A 177 -2.88 -2.86 13.31
C THR A 177 -3.40 -3.39 11.98
N ILE A 178 -2.91 -4.56 11.53
CA ILE A 178 -3.39 -5.20 10.30
C ILE A 178 -4.90 -5.42 10.37
N MET A 179 -5.40 -5.97 11.48
CA MET A 179 -6.82 -6.25 11.67
C MET A 179 -7.66 -4.98 11.59
N ILE A 180 -7.28 -3.92 12.32
CA ILE A 180 -8.01 -2.64 12.32
C ILE A 180 -8.02 -2.05 10.91
N VAL A 181 -6.86 -2.01 10.24
CA VAL A 181 -6.72 -1.39 8.93
C VAL A 181 -7.51 -2.15 7.86
N VAL A 182 -7.53 -3.48 7.90
CA VAL A 182 -8.37 -4.31 7.02
C VAL A 182 -9.85 -4.05 7.30
N ILE A 183 -10.27 -4.00 8.58
CA ILE A 183 -11.67 -3.71 8.93
C ILE A 183 -12.10 -2.34 8.43
N VAL A 184 -11.32 -1.29 8.66
CA VAL A 184 -11.58 0.08 8.18
C VAL A 184 -11.73 0.08 6.66
N SER A 185 -10.78 -0.54 5.97
CA SER A 185 -10.72 -0.49 4.52
C SER A 185 -11.85 -1.28 3.87
N VAL A 186 -12.23 -2.43 4.43
CA VAL A 186 -13.43 -3.17 4.03
C VAL A 186 -14.68 -2.35 4.29
N ALA A 187 -14.78 -1.68 5.44
CA ALA A 187 -15.92 -0.82 5.77
C ALA A 187 -16.04 0.38 4.81
N LEU A 188 -14.93 1.04 4.46
CA LEU A 188 -14.89 2.14 3.50
C LEU A 188 -15.33 1.70 2.10
N VAL A 189 -14.82 0.56 1.62
CA VAL A 189 -15.24 0.01 0.32
C VAL A 189 -16.72 -0.37 0.35
N ALA A 190 -17.20 -0.99 1.43
CA ALA A 190 -18.61 -1.31 1.59
C ALA A 190 -19.49 -0.05 1.61
N ALA A 191 -19.07 1.02 2.28
CA ALA A 191 -19.77 2.30 2.31
C ALA A 191 -19.82 2.96 0.92
N ALA A 192 -18.68 3.04 0.23
CA ALA A 192 -18.58 3.60 -1.12
C ALA A 192 -19.41 2.82 -2.15
N ARG A 193 -19.59 1.50 -1.97
CA ARG A 193 -20.46 0.70 -2.85
C ARG A 193 -21.93 0.80 -2.49
N ARG A 194 -22.27 0.97 -1.20
CA ARG A 194 -23.64 1.20 -0.76
C ARG A 194 -24.19 2.51 -1.29
N SER A 195 -23.41 3.59 -1.29
CA SER A 195 -23.83 4.87 -1.88
C SER A 195 -24.18 4.71 -3.36
N VAL A 196 -23.30 4.07 -4.13
CA VAL A 196 -23.54 3.78 -5.56
C VAL A 196 -24.74 2.83 -5.78
N ARG A 197 -24.97 1.87 -4.87
CA ARG A 197 -26.10 0.93 -5.00
C ARG A 197 -27.44 1.57 -4.62
N ALA A 198 -27.46 2.44 -3.61
CA ALA A 198 -28.64 3.19 -3.23
C ALA A 198 -29.12 4.06 -4.40
N GLU A 199 -28.19 4.57 -5.21
CA GLU A 199 -28.48 5.28 -6.45
C GLU A 199 -29.05 4.37 -7.56
N LEU A 200 -28.67 3.09 -7.57
CA LEU A 200 -29.01 2.13 -8.65
C LEU A 200 -30.19 1.18 -8.36
N ASN A 201 -30.87 1.29 -7.21
CA ASN A 201 -32.05 0.47 -6.84
C ASN A 201 -31.91 -1.05 -7.08
N SER A 202 -30.72 -1.63 -6.95
CA SER A 202 -30.48 -3.06 -7.27
C SER A 202 -30.28 -3.92 -6.02
N PRO A 203 -31.21 -4.85 -5.68
CA PRO A 203 -31.18 -5.60 -4.41
C PRO A 203 -30.33 -6.90 -4.41
N LYS A 204 -29.76 -7.35 -5.54
CA LYS A 204 -29.09 -8.67 -5.63
C LYS A 204 -27.61 -8.57 -5.99
N ALA A 205 -26.72 -8.46 -4.99
CA ALA A 205 -25.28 -8.35 -5.26
C ALA A 205 -24.31 -8.70 -4.10
N MET A 206 -24.61 -9.67 -3.22
CA MET A 206 -23.77 -9.90 -2.02
C MET A 206 -22.53 -10.82 -2.22
N PRO A 207 -22.61 -11.99 -2.90
CA PRO A 207 -21.49 -12.95 -2.90
C PRO A 207 -20.27 -12.55 -3.76
N TRP A 208 -20.52 -11.88 -4.89
CA TRP A 208 -19.46 -11.50 -5.83
C TRP A 208 -18.58 -10.36 -5.29
N GLU A 209 -19.10 -9.52 -4.40
CA GLU A 209 -18.36 -8.39 -3.83
C GLU A 209 -17.32 -8.82 -2.80
N ILE A 210 -17.68 -9.77 -1.93
CA ILE A 210 -16.75 -10.32 -0.94
C ILE A 210 -15.57 -10.99 -1.66
N SER A 211 -15.86 -11.70 -2.74
CA SER A 211 -14.84 -12.35 -3.56
C SER A 211 -13.88 -11.32 -4.16
N GLN A 212 -14.40 -10.23 -4.74
CA GLN A 212 -13.57 -9.14 -5.27
C GLN A 212 -12.68 -8.49 -4.22
N ILE A 213 -13.25 -8.20 -3.04
CA ILE A 213 -12.49 -7.67 -1.91
C ILE A 213 -11.36 -8.64 -1.56
N ALA A 214 -11.68 -9.91 -1.31
CA ALA A 214 -10.68 -10.92 -0.97
C ALA A 214 -9.57 -11.02 -2.02
N CYS A 215 -9.90 -11.01 -3.32
CA CYS A 215 -8.88 -11.08 -4.37
C CYS A 215 -8.02 -9.82 -4.48
N ALA A 216 -8.57 -8.63 -4.28
CA ALA A 216 -7.75 -7.42 -4.25
C ALA A 216 -6.72 -7.48 -3.11
N TYR A 217 -7.15 -7.92 -1.92
CA TYR A 217 -6.25 -8.13 -0.79
C TYR A 217 -5.24 -9.24 -1.03
N LEU A 218 -5.65 -10.38 -1.60
CA LEU A 218 -4.72 -11.48 -1.91
C LEU A 218 -3.71 -11.08 -3.00
N LEU A 219 -4.13 -10.35 -4.02
CA LEU A 219 -3.24 -9.84 -5.06
C LEU A 219 -2.24 -8.84 -4.46
N GLY A 220 -2.71 -7.92 -3.62
CA GLY A 220 -1.84 -6.97 -2.93
C GLY A 220 -0.84 -7.68 -2.00
N LEU A 221 -1.30 -8.69 -1.26
CA LEU A 221 -0.45 -9.47 -0.37
C LEU A 221 0.58 -10.27 -1.17
N ALA A 222 0.16 -10.98 -2.22
CA ALA A 222 1.06 -11.76 -3.07
C ALA A 222 2.13 -10.87 -3.72
N SER A 223 1.76 -9.65 -4.14
CA SER A 223 2.69 -8.70 -4.75
C SER A 223 3.70 -8.17 -3.74
N LEU A 224 3.31 -7.98 -2.48
CA LEU A 224 4.16 -7.46 -1.41
C LEU A 224 4.83 -8.55 -0.55
N LEU A 225 4.51 -9.82 -0.75
CA LEU A 225 5.03 -10.92 0.08
C LEU A 225 6.56 -11.03 0.05
N PRO A 226 7.25 -10.96 -1.12
CA PRO A 226 8.74 -11.04 -1.16
C PRO A 226 9.40 -9.97 -0.28
N LEU A 227 8.66 -8.88 -0.20
CA LEU A 227 8.99 -7.60 0.33
C LEU A 227 8.87 -7.68 1.90
N PHE A 228 7.85 -8.39 2.43
CA PHE A 228 7.78 -8.79 3.85
C PHE A 228 8.89 -9.76 4.31
N VAL A 229 9.45 -10.55 3.39
CA VAL A 229 10.52 -11.51 3.72
C VAL A 229 11.87 -10.80 3.85
N ILE A 230 12.12 -9.80 3.00
CA ILE A 230 13.42 -9.12 2.89
C ILE A 230 13.47 -7.84 3.76
N GLY A 231 12.33 -7.23 4.02
CA GLY A 231 12.22 -5.90 4.63
C GLY A 231 12.12 -5.84 6.15
N VAL A 232 12.55 -4.71 6.72
CA VAL A 232 12.46 -4.38 8.15
C VAL A 232 11.27 -3.47 8.51
N ASP A 233 10.66 -2.82 7.51
CA ASP A 233 9.73 -1.68 7.72
C ASP A 233 8.25 -2.08 7.74
N TYR A 234 7.86 -3.15 8.44
CA TYR A 234 6.55 -3.82 8.32
C TYR A 234 5.32 -2.92 8.20
N GLY A 235 5.31 -1.78 8.90
CA GLY A 235 4.22 -0.82 8.83
C GLY A 235 4.04 -0.20 7.47
N ARG A 236 5.14 0.14 6.79
CA ARG A 236 5.10 0.65 5.42
C ARG A 236 4.51 -0.36 4.46
N TRP A 237 4.84 -1.64 4.56
CA TRP A 237 4.33 -2.71 3.67
C TRP A 237 2.87 -3.01 3.95
N ILE A 238 2.44 -2.99 5.21
CA ILE A 238 1.02 -3.12 5.58
C ILE A 238 0.23 -1.93 5.02
N PHE A 239 0.75 -0.72 5.17
CA PHE A 239 0.17 0.47 4.56
C PHE A 239 0.05 0.32 3.04
N MET A 240 1.15 -0.04 2.35
CA MET A 240 1.14 -0.23 0.91
C MET A 240 0.19 -1.34 0.48
N TRP A 241 0.09 -2.43 1.25
CA TRP A 241 -0.82 -3.53 0.98
C TRP A 241 -2.27 -3.06 1.00
N VAL A 242 -2.63 -2.29 2.02
CA VAL A 242 -3.99 -1.78 2.19
C VAL A 242 -4.30 -0.70 1.16
N ALA A 243 -3.37 0.23 0.95
CA ALA A 243 -3.52 1.30 -0.04
C ALA A 243 -3.67 0.72 -1.45
N LEU A 244 -2.84 -0.26 -1.82
CA LEU A 244 -2.94 -1.01 -3.09
C LEU A 244 -4.28 -1.73 -3.22
N SER A 245 -4.68 -2.49 -2.20
CA SER A 245 -5.93 -3.25 -2.22
C SER A 245 -7.14 -2.33 -2.36
N THR A 246 -7.14 -1.21 -1.64
CA THR A 246 -8.19 -0.19 -1.70
C THR A 246 -8.20 0.50 -3.05
N ALA A 247 -7.04 0.88 -3.58
CA ALA A 247 -6.92 1.51 -4.90
C ALA A 247 -7.45 0.59 -6.01
N ILE A 248 -7.11 -0.71 -5.98
CA ILE A 248 -7.66 -1.70 -6.92
C ILE A 248 -9.19 -1.75 -6.78
N LEU A 249 -9.73 -1.81 -5.56
CA LEU A 249 -11.17 -1.94 -5.35
C LEU A 249 -11.99 -0.73 -5.81
N LEU A 250 -11.40 0.47 -5.73
CA LEU A 250 -12.04 1.73 -6.12
C LEU A 250 -11.82 2.08 -7.60
N PHE A 251 -10.63 1.83 -8.13
CA PHE A 251 -10.22 2.35 -9.43
C PHE A 251 -10.16 1.31 -10.55
N ALA A 252 -9.95 0.03 -10.24
CA ALA A 252 -9.94 -1.02 -11.25
C ALA A 252 -11.33 -1.29 -11.82
N GLU A 253 -11.39 -1.65 -13.11
CA GLU A 253 -12.63 -2.00 -13.76
C GLU A 253 -13.19 -3.34 -13.24
N LYS A 254 -14.52 -3.49 -13.19
CA LYS A 254 -15.20 -4.66 -12.62
C LYS A 254 -14.96 -5.97 -13.38
N GLN A 255 -14.68 -5.90 -14.69
CA GLN A 255 -14.52 -7.08 -15.56
C GLN A 255 -13.17 -7.82 -15.43
N PRO A 256 -11.99 -7.17 -15.47
CA PRO A 256 -10.72 -7.89 -15.38
C PRO A 256 -10.50 -8.57 -14.02
N THR A 257 -11.06 -8.02 -12.95
CA THR A 257 -11.01 -8.67 -11.63
C THR A 257 -11.79 -9.99 -11.65
N SER A 258 -12.96 -10.07 -12.31
CA SER A 258 -13.82 -11.27 -12.30
C SER A 258 -13.18 -12.48 -13.01
N LEU A 259 -12.32 -12.27 -14.01
CA LEU A 259 -11.61 -13.35 -14.71
C LEU A 259 -10.43 -13.93 -13.91
N LEU A 260 -9.65 -13.07 -13.24
CA LEU A 260 -8.67 -13.50 -12.23
C LEU A 260 -9.36 -14.25 -11.09
N LEU A 261 -10.47 -13.67 -10.61
CA LEU A 261 -11.36 -14.23 -9.60
C LEU A 261 -11.87 -15.60 -10.01
N ASN A 262 -12.39 -15.81 -11.21
CA ASN A 262 -12.98 -17.09 -11.58
C ASN A 262 -11.94 -18.22 -11.64
N GLY A 263 -10.68 -17.94 -11.99
CA GLY A 263 -9.61 -18.95 -11.91
C GLY A 263 -9.20 -19.23 -10.46
N ALA A 264 -8.79 -18.18 -9.73
CA ALA A 264 -8.28 -18.31 -8.37
C ALA A 264 -9.37 -18.74 -7.38
N MET A 265 -10.57 -18.18 -7.47
CA MET A 265 -11.73 -18.54 -6.65
C MET A 265 -12.28 -19.90 -7.00
N LYS A 266 -12.18 -20.41 -8.25
CA LYS A 266 -12.60 -21.80 -8.48
C LYS A 266 -11.65 -22.74 -7.75
N SER A 267 -10.33 -22.49 -7.81
CA SER A 267 -9.35 -23.26 -7.03
C SER A 267 -9.53 -23.08 -5.52
N VAL A 268 -9.71 -21.85 -5.03
CA VAL A 268 -9.92 -21.56 -3.61
C VAL A 268 -11.27 -22.11 -3.15
N HIS A 269 -12.35 -21.91 -3.89
CA HIS A 269 -13.67 -22.44 -3.55
C HIS A 269 -13.68 -23.97 -3.61
N THR A 270 -13.02 -24.62 -4.57
CA THR A 270 -12.86 -26.09 -4.57
C THR A 270 -12.06 -26.53 -3.36
N TRP A 271 -10.98 -25.83 -3.01
CA TRP A 271 -10.17 -26.10 -1.82
C TRP A 271 -10.93 -25.85 -0.50
N LEU A 272 -11.75 -24.81 -0.44
CA LEU A 272 -12.58 -24.42 0.72
C LEU A 272 -13.82 -25.31 0.85
N ALA A 273 -14.45 -25.70 -0.24
CA ALA A 273 -15.56 -26.66 -0.26
C ALA A 273 -15.09 -28.05 0.16
N GLN A 274 -13.83 -28.40 -0.11
CA GLN A 274 -13.21 -29.61 0.43
C GLN A 274 -12.88 -29.51 1.93
N ARG A 275 -12.88 -28.30 2.53
CA ARG A 275 -12.60 -28.10 3.96
C ARG A 275 -13.77 -27.41 4.68
N ASN A 276 -14.68 -28.23 5.21
CA ASN A 276 -15.84 -27.86 6.07
C ASN A 276 -15.54 -26.94 7.28
N HIS A 277 -14.27 -26.64 7.57
CA HIS A 277 -13.85 -25.78 8.68
C HIS A 277 -13.78 -24.30 8.32
N LEU A 278 -13.55 -23.95 7.05
CA LEU A 278 -13.37 -22.55 6.67
C LEU A 278 -14.69 -21.80 6.46
N GLY A 279 -15.75 -22.51 6.04
CA GLY A 279 -17.11 -21.95 6.04
C GLY A 279 -17.54 -21.49 7.44
N ARG A 280 -17.14 -22.23 8.48
CA ARG A 280 -17.32 -21.84 9.88
C ARG A 280 -16.44 -20.64 10.25
N ALA A 281 -15.16 -20.62 9.86
CA ALA A 281 -14.27 -19.49 10.13
C ALA A 281 -14.74 -18.18 9.47
N VAL A 282 -15.20 -18.23 8.22
CA VAL A 282 -15.74 -17.07 7.49
C VAL A 282 -17.06 -16.60 8.09
N ALA A 283 -17.95 -17.52 8.49
CA ALA A 283 -19.18 -17.16 9.19
C ALA A 283 -18.89 -16.46 10.53
N VAL A 284 -17.93 -16.97 11.30
CA VAL A 284 -17.46 -16.37 12.55
C VAL A 284 -16.83 -15.00 12.30
N MET A 285 -15.94 -14.87 11.31
CA MET A 285 -15.35 -13.58 10.94
C MET A 285 -16.39 -12.56 10.48
N ASN A 286 -17.39 -12.98 9.69
CA ASN A 286 -18.49 -12.10 9.27
C ASN A 286 -19.34 -11.68 10.48
N GLN A 287 -19.57 -12.58 11.44
CA GLN A 287 -20.30 -12.26 12.67
C GLN A 287 -19.52 -11.25 13.53
N TYR A 288 -18.20 -11.43 13.69
CA TYR A 288 -17.32 -10.47 14.37
C TYR A 288 -17.23 -9.13 13.62
N PHE A 289 -17.19 -9.15 12.29
CA PHE A 289 -17.19 -7.93 11.48
C PHE A 289 -18.51 -7.15 11.64
N GLN A 290 -19.66 -7.82 11.54
CA GLN A 290 -20.96 -7.20 11.79
C GLN A 290 -21.09 -6.69 13.22
N TRP A 291 -20.54 -7.43 14.19
CA TRP A 291 -20.48 -7.02 15.59
C TRP A 291 -19.62 -5.77 15.81
N ALA A 292 -18.43 -5.71 15.19
CA ALA A 292 -17.50 -4.57 15.28
C ALA A 292 -18.06 -3.31 14.58
N VAL A 293 -18.67 -3.47 13.40
CA VAL A 293 -19.26 -2.35 12.65
C VAL A 293 -20.48 -1.75 13.37
N ARG A 294 -21.25 -2.57 14.11
CA ARG A 294 -22.48 -2.12 14.79
C ARG A 294 -22.26 -1.51 16.18
N ARG A 295 -21.03 -1.50 16.71
CA ARG A 295 -20.73 -0.96 18.04
C ARG A 295 -19.79 0.25 17.95
N PRO A 296 -20.31 1.49 17.85
CA PRO A 296 -19.49 2.71 17.90
C PRO A 296 -18.62 2.81 19.16
N LEU A 297 -19.02 2.15 20.26
CA LEU A 297 -18.22 2.05 21.49
C LEU A 297 -16.85 1.37 21.29
N LEU A 298 -16.72 0.44 20.33
CA LEU A 298 -15.43 -0.19 20.05
C LEU A 298 -14.44 0.83 19.44
N TRP A 299 -14.94 1.77 18.63
CA TRP A 299 -14.15 2.88 18.09
C TRP A 299 -13.75 3.88 19.17
N VAL A 300 -14.64 4.15 20.13
CA VAL A 300 -14.36 4.98 21.30
C VAL A 300 -13.33 4.33 22.23
N LEU A 301 -13.33 3.00 22.37
CA LEU A 301 -12.37 2.25 23.19
C LEU A 301 -11.02 2.02 22.49
N LEU A 302 -10.96 2.12 21.15
CA LEU A 302 -9.72 2.10 20.38
C LEU A 302 -9.08 3.50 20.25
N ALA A 303 -9.83 4.57 20.51
CA ALA A 303 -9.31 5.94 20.49
C ALA A 303 -8.14 6.19 21.48
N PRO A 304 -8.14 5.64 22.72
CA PRO A 304 -6.99 5.72 23.63
C PRO A 304 -5.72 5.02 23.13
N LEU A 305 -5.84 3.97 22.31
CA LEU A 305 -4.71 3.30 21.66
C LEU A 305 -4.12 4.12 20.50
N MET A 306 -4.89 5.09 19.99
CA MET A 306 -4.46 6.08 18.99
C MET A 306 -4.05 7.42 19.63
N ALA A 307 -4.37 7.62 20.91
CA ALA A 307 -4.03 8.82 21.64
C ALA A 307 -2.53 8.85 21.95
N VAL A 308 -1.83 9.79 21.31
CA VAL A 308 -0.47 10.14 21.67
C VAL A 308 -0.48 10.69 23.11
N PRO A 309 0.43 10.27 24.01
CA PRO A 309 0.43 10.74 25.39
C PRO A 309 0.50 12.28 25.49
N PRO A 310 -0.18 12.91 26.46
CA PRO A 310 -0.22 14.37 26.62
C PRO A 310 1.16 15.05 26.69
N ALA A 311 2.17 14.34 27.19
CA ALA A 311 3.56 14.83 27.25
C ALA A 311 4.14 15.15 25.87
N TYR A 312 3.76 14.41 24.82
CA TYR A 312 4.16 14.71 23.45
C TYR A 312 3.31 15.83 22.86
N TRP A 313 2.06 16.00 23.29
CA TRP A 313 1.22 17.13 22.88
C TRP A 313 1.78 18.47 23.39
N GLN A 314 2.28 18.50 24.63
CA GLN A 314 2.90 19.71 25.20
C GLN A 314 4.21 20.06 24.49
N ALA A 315 5.05 19.07 24.15
CA ALA A 315 6.23 19.31 23.33
C ALA A 315 5.87 19.79 21.91
N TYR A 316 4.78 19.29 21.32
CA TYR A 316 4.35 19.65 19.96
C TYR A 316 3.74 21.06 19.89
N VAL A 317 2.90 21.42 20.86
CA VAL A 317 2.24 22.73 20.96
C VAL A 317 3.25 23.86 21.16
N GLN A 318 4.42 23.59 21.74
CA GLN A 318 5.48 24.58 21.88
C GLN A 318 6.29 24.80 20.59
N ILE A 319 6.23 23.89 19.61
CA ILE A 319 7.11 23.90 18.43
C ILE A 319 6.35 24.34 17.15
N THR A 320 5.01 24.34 17.13
CA THR A 320 4.23 24.70 15.93
C THR A 320 3.43 26.01 16.08
N PRO A 321 3.41 26.91 15.09
CA PRO A 321 2.58 28.12 15.09
C PRO A 321 1.07 27.85 14.89
N VAL A 322 0.66 26.58 14.91
CA VAL A 322 -0.74 26.12 14.75
C VAL A 322 -1.62 26.61 15.90
N ALA A 323 -1.06 26.84 17.08
CA ALA A 323 -1.80 27.39 18.23
C ALA A 323 -2.35 28.80 17.97
N THR A 324 -1.71 29.59 17.11
CA THR A 324 -2.17 30.94 16.77
C THR A 324 -3.33 30.89 15.77
N ILE A 325 -3.26 30.00 14.77
CA ILE A 325 -4.33 29.82 13.76
C ILE A 325 -5.62 29.32 14.42
N TRP A 326 -5.53 28.40 15.38
CA TRP A 326 -6.71 27.85 16.04
C TRP A 326 -7.40 28.85 17.00
N ARG A 327 -6.64 29.78 17.60
CA ARG A 327 -7.21 30.86 18.43
C ARG A 327 -7.96 31.90 17.60
N THR A 328 -7.56 32.14 16.35
CA THR A 328 -8.30 33.01 15.42
C THR A 328 -9.61 32.41 14.92
N PHE A 329 -9.76 31.07 14.92
CA PHE A 329 -10.97 30.40 14.44
C PHE A 329 -12.01 30.12 15.52
N MET A 330 -11.64 30.21 16.80
CA MET A 330 -12.53 29.96 17.95
C MET A 330 -12.70 31.21 18.84
N GLY A 331 -12.45 32.39 18.28
CA GLY A 331 -12.91 33.66 18.84
C GLY A 331 -14.38 33.86 18.52
#